data_AF-A0A432VW74-F1
#
_entry.id   AF-A0A432VW74-F1
#
_cell.length_a   1.000
_cell.length_b   1.000
_cell.length_c   1.000
_cell.angle_alpha   90.00
_cell.angle_beta   90.00
_cell.angle_gamma   90.00
#
_symmetry.space_group_name_H-M   'P 1'
#
loop_
_entity.id
_entity.type
_entity.pdbx_description
1 polymer ?
#
loop_
_entity_poly.entity_id
_entity_poly.type
_entity_poly.pdbx_seq_one_letter_code
_entity_poly.pdbx_strand_id
1 'polypeptide(L)'
;MKKIQVLALLSALIAVAIYVLMQLQAASSAAPAGGVVLFAALIALPLLIASAVFSVGSTFVLKTRVQRIEHGFTNLFWYLVLLCNLILSGFYLYVLISFVYSFIFR
;
A
#
# COMPACT_ATOMS: atom_id res chain seq x y z
N MET A 1 3.16 8.12 -15.22
CA MET A 1 3.37 7.01 -14.25
C MET A 1 4.05 7.42 -12.95
N LYS A 2 5.03 8.33 -12.96
CA LYS A 2 5.68 8.84 -11.72
C LYS A 2 4.71 9.28 -10.62
N LYS A 3 3.71 10.10 -10.97
CA LYS A 3 2.69 10.58 -10.04
C LYS A 3 1.89 9.44 -9.39
N ILE A 4 1.55 8.41 -10.17
CA ILE A 4 0.79 7.23 -9.69
C ILE A 4 1.64 6.42 -8.71
N GLN A 5 2.92 6.23 -9.02
CA GLN A 5 3.87 5.52 -8.14
C GLN A 5 4.07 6.25 -6.81
N VAL A 6 4.16 7.58 -6.82
CA VAL A 6 4.21 8.39 -5.59
C VAL A 6 2.89 8.33 -4.83
N LEU A 7 1.75 8.44 -5.54
CA LEU A 7 0.43 8.35 -4.92
C LEU A 7 0.23 7.01 -4.22
N ALA A 8 0.60 5.90 -4.88
CA ALA A 8 0.53 4.57 -4.29
C ALA A 8 1.33 4.48 -2.96
N LEU A 9 2.58 4.97 -2.96
CA LEU A 9 3.40 5.00 -1.75
C LEU A 9 2.81 5.88 -0.66
N LEU A 10 2.38 7.11 -1.00
CA LEU A 10 1.79 8.02 -0.03
C LEU A 10 0.51 7.46 0.57
N SER A 11 -0.36 6.85 -0.23
CA SER A 11 -1.58 6.20 0.27
C SER A 11 -1.26 5.09 1.27
N ALA A 12 -0.26 4.26 1.00
CA ALA A 12 0.18 3.22 1.94
C ALA A 12 0.77 3.82 3.22
N LEU A 13 1.63 4.83 3.11
CA LEU A 13 2.23 5.50 4.26
C LEU A 13 1.18 6.19 5.13
N ILE A 14 0.22 6.88 4.52
CA ILE A 14 -0.88 7.54 5.24
C ILE A 14 -1.76 6.50 5.93
N ALA A 15 -2.08 5.38 5.27
CA ALA A 15 -2.85 4.31 5.91
C ALA A 15 -2.16 3.75 7.16
N VAL A 16 -0.85 3.48 7.05
CA VAL A 16 -0.04 2.99 8.18
C VAL A 16 0.04 4.06 9.28
N ALA A 17 0.29 5.32 8.93
CA ALA A 17 0.36 6.41 9.88
C ALA A 17 -0.96 6.59 10.64
N ILE A 18 -2.10 6.55 9.96
CA ILE A 18 -3.43 6.64 10.58
C ILE A 18 -3.63 5.48 11.54
N TYR A 19 -3.32 4.26 11.13
CA TYR A 19 -3.43 3.09 11.99
C TYR A 19 -2.58 3.23 13.27
N VAL A 20 -1.33 3.65 13.14
CA VAL A 20 -0.43 3.86 14.28
C VAL A 20 -0.93 4.98 15.20
N LEU A 21 -1.34 6.12 14.65
CA LEU A 21 -1.85 7.25 15.43
C LEU A 21 -3.11 6.88 16.21
N MET A 22 -4.03 6.13 15.60
CA MET A 22 -5.23 5.65 16.27
C MET A 22 -4.90 4.62 17.37
N GLN A 23 -3.93 3.75 17.16
CA GLN A 23 -3.48 2.82 18.21
C GLN A 23 -2.84 3.55 19.40
N LEU A 24 -2.03 4.58 19.14
CA LEU A 24 -1.47 5.43 20.20
C LEU A 24 -2.57 6.16 20.97
N GLN A 25 -3.60 6.66 20.27
CA GLN A 25 -4.76 7.27 20.90
C GLN A 25 -5.53 6.27 21.78
N ALA A 26 -5.75 5.05 21.30
CA ALA A 26 -6.40 3.98 22.07
C ALA A 26 -5.60 3.63 23.34
N ALA A 27 -4.26 3.63 23.27
CA ALA A 27 -3.41 3.36 24.44
C ALA A 27 -3.43 4.51 25.46
N SER A 28 -3.58 5.75 25.01
CA SER A 28 -3.60 6.95 25.86
C SER A 28 -4.96 7.28 26.50
N SER A 29 -6.05 6.73 25.97
CA SER A 29 -7.41 7.01 26.42
C SER A 29 -8.07 5.75 26.96
N ALA A 30 -8.94 5.84 27.98
CA ALA A 30 -9.77 4.72 28.44
C ALA A 30 -10.86 4.32 27.40
N ALA A 31 -10.67 4.67 26.13
CA ALA A 31 -11.58 4.37 25.05
C ALA A 31 -11.57 2.86 24.78
N PRO A 32 -12.74 2.25 24.49
CA PRO A 32 -12.80 0.84 24.16
C PRO A 32 -11.96 0.55 22.91
N ALA A 33 -10.92 -0.26 23.08
CA ALA A 33 -9.94 -0.59 22.04
C ALA A 33 -10.59 -1.08 20.73
N GLY A 34 -11.72 -1.78 20.82
CA GLY A 34 -12.47 -2.27 19.65
C GLY A 34 -13.00 -1.17 18.73
N GLY A 35 -13.47 -0.05 19.27
CA GLY A 35 -14.00 1.06 18.46
C GLY A 35 -12.92 1.78 17.69
N VAL A 36 -11.78 2.04 18.34
CA VAL A 36 -10.65 2.75 17.74
C VAL A 36 -10.03 1.95 16.59
N VAL A 37 -9.88 0.63 16.76
CA VAL A 37 -9.38 -0.26 15.70
C VAL A 37 -10.32 -0.29 14.49
N LEU A 38 -11.63 -0.26 14.72
CA LEU A 38 -12.62 -0.32 13.64
C LEU A 38 -12.65 0.98 12.82
N PHE A 39 -12.55 2.15 13.47
CA PHE A 39 -12.39 3.43 12.77
C PHE A 39 -11.06 3.52 12.01
N ALA A 40 -9.97 3.03 12.61
CA ALA A 40 -8.68 2.96 11.94
C ALA A 40 -8.77 2.11 10.67
N ALA A 41 -9.43 0.96 10.74
CA ALA A 41 -9.65 0.08 9.59
C ALA A 41 -10.53 0.72 8.52
N LEU A 42 -11.62 1.43 8.89
CA LEU A 42 -12.51 2.10 7.95
C LEU A 42 -11.80 3.15 7.08
N ILE A 43 -10.78 3.81 7.61
CA ILE A 43 -10.00 4.82 6.88
C ILE A 43 -8.79 4.20 6.18
N ALA A 44 -8.05 3.34 6.89
CA ALA A 44 -6.81 2.75 6.36
C ALA A 44 -7.07 1.73 5.25
N LEU A 45 -8.15 0.94 5.33
CA LEU A 45 -8.40 -0.14 4.37
C LEU A 45 -8.68 0.39 2.95
N PRO A 46 -9.55 1.40 2.72
CA PRO A 46 -9.71 2.00 1.39
C PRO A 46 -8.41 2.60 0.82
N LEU A 47 -7.58 3.22 1.68
CA LEU A 47 -6.28 3.76 1.29
C LEU A 47 -5.31 2.65 0.87
N LEU A 48 -5.27 1.53 1.59
CA LEU A 48 -4.47 0.37 1.23
C LEU A 48 -4.95 -0.29 -0.06
N ILE A 49 -6.26 -0.38 -0.28
CA ILE A 49 -6.83 -0.91 -1.53
C ILE A 49 -6.46 0.01 -2.70
N ALA A 50 -6.64 1.33 -2.55
CA ALA A 50 -6.25 2.29 -3.57
C ALA A 50 -4.73 2.21 -3.87
N SER A 51 -3.91 2.13 -2.83
CA SER A 51 -2.46 1.92 -2.97
C SER A 51 -2.15 0.64 -3.74
N ALA A 52 -2.80 -0.49 -3.42
CA ALA A 52 -2.59 -1.76 -4.10
C ALA A 52 -2.92 -1.67 -5.59
N VAL A 53 -4.07 -1.10 -5.94
CA VAL A 53 -4.49 -0.94 -7.35
C VAL A 53 -3.49 -0.07 -8.11
N PHE A 54 -3.07 1.06 -7.54
CA PHE A 54 -2.12 1.96 -8.20
C PHE A 54 -0.71 1.36 -8.27
N SER A 55 -0.25 0.69 -7.22
CA SER A 55 1.08 0.10 -7.13
C SER A 55 1.22 -1.06 -8.12
N VAL A 56 0.29 -2.03 -8.10
CA VAL A 56 0.32 -3.19 -9.00
C VAL A 56 0.14 -2.75 -10.44
N GLY A 57 -0.86 -1.91 -10.73
CA GLY A 57 -1.15 -1.45 -12.09
C GLY A 57 0.01 -0.66 -12.70
N SER A 58 0.59 0.28 -11.94
CA SER A 58 1.72 1.07 -12.46
C SER A 58 3.02 0.26 -12.59
N THR A 59 3.24 -0.71 -11.70
CA THR A 59 4.39 -1.61 -11.77
C THR A 59 4.32 -2.54 -12.99
N PHE A 60 3.13 -3.04 -13.33
CA PHE A 60 2.93 -3.86 -14.52
C PHE A 60 3.24 -3.11 -15.82
N VAL A 61 2.83 -1.83 -15.90
CA VAL A 61 3.13 -0.98 -17.07
C VAL A 61 4.63 -0.64 -17.17
N LEU A 62 5.35 -0.60 -16.05
CA LEU A 62 6.79 -0.26 -16.01
C LEU A 62 7.72 -1.49 -16.08
N LYS A 63 7.22 -2.63 -16.58
CA LYS A 63 7.95 -3.91 -16.61
C LYS A 63 9.22 -3.85 -17.47
N THR A 64 9.16 -3.20 -18.63
CA THR A 64 10.30 -3.16 -19.57
C THR A 64 11.14 -1.90 -19.42
N ARG A 65 12.43 -1.97 -19.83
CA ARG A 65 13.34 -0.82 -19.80
C ARG A 65 12.86 0.32 -20.70
N VAL A 66 12.28 -0.01 -21.85
CA VAL A 66 11.75 0.96 -22.83
C VAL A 66 10.60 1.76 -22.22
N GLN A 67 9.59 1.08 -21.67
CA GLN A 67 8.45 1.72 -21.00
C GLN A 67 8.88 2.60 -19.81
N ARG A 68 9.92 2.19 -19.07
CA ARG A 68 10.48 3.01 -17.99
C ARG A 68 11.06 4.32 -18.51
N ILE A 69 11.84 4.27 -19.59
CA ILE A 69 12.45 5.46 -20.19
C ILE A 69 11.35 6.38 -20.76
N GLU A 70 10.36 5.83 -21.46
CA GLU A 70 9.20 6.59 -21.99
C GLU A 70 8.40 7.31 -20.89
N HIS A 71 8.29 6.70 -19.72
CA HIS A 71 7.66 7.32 -18.56
C HIS A 71 8.60 8.16 -17.68
N GLY A 72 9.83 8.39 -18.15
CA GLY A 72 10.83 9.26 -17.54
C GLY A 72 11.56 8.68 -16.33
N PHE A 73 11.56 7.36 -16.14
CA PHE A 73 12.33 6.68 -15.09
C PHE A 73 13.82 6.60 -15.47
N THR A 74 14.49 7.74 -15.42
CA THR A 74 15.90 7.91 -15.80
C THR A 74 16.84 7.96 -14.61
N ASN A 75 16.35 8.41 -13.45
CA ASN A 75 17.18 8.68 -12.26
C ASN A 75 17.03 7.57 -11.22
N LEU A 76 18.09 7.34 -10.42
CA LEU A 76 18.12 6.33 -9.35
C LEU A 76 16.92 6.45 -8.39
N PHE A 77 16.53 7.68 -8.04
CA PHE A 77 15.37 7.95 -7.19
C PHE A 77 14.09 7.27 -7.68
N TRP A 78 13.81 7.34 -8.99
CA TRP A 78 12.59 6.74 -9.56
C TRP A 78 12.67 5.21 -9.60
N TYR A 79 13.88 4.65 -9.74
CA TYR A 79 14.10 3.21 -9.60
C TYR A 79 13.89 2.73 -8.17
N LEU A 80 14.30 3.51 -7.17
CA LEU A 80 14.02 3.21 -5.76
C LEU A 80 12.52 3.26 -5.46
N VAL A 81 11.82 4.29 -5.94
CA VAL A 81 10.35 4.38 -5.84
C VAL A 81 9.66 3.17 -6.47
N LEU A 82 10.11 2.77 -7.66
CA LEU A 82 9.60 1.57 -8.34
C LEU A 82 9.87 0.31 -7.53
N LEU A 83 11.07 0.16 -6.97
CA LEU A 83 11.44 -0.98 -6.14
C LEU A 83 10.57 -1.06 -4.88
N CYS A 84 10.34 0.07 -4.19
CA CYS A 84 9.45 0.13 -3.05
C CYS A 84 8.03 -0.30 -3.41
N ASN A 85 7.50 0.17 -4.54
CA ASN A 85 6.18 -0.24 -5.02
C ASN A 85 6.13 -1.72 -5.45
N LEU A 86 7.23 -2.26 -5.99
CA LEU A 86 7.33 -3.67 -6.33
C LEU A 86 7.27 -4.55 -5.07
N ILE A 87 8.00 -4.18 -4.02
CA ILE A 87 7.96 -4.85 -2.72
C ILE A 87 6.55 -4.74 -2.11
N LEU A 88 5.96 -3.55 -2.12
CA LEU A 88 4.61 -3.31 -1.61
C LEU A 88 3.56 -4.13 -2.36
N SER A 89 3.66 -4.20 -3.68
CA SER A 89 2.81 -5.02 -4.53
C SER A 89 2.95 -6.52 -4.22
N GLY A 90 4.19 -6.98 -3.99
CA GLY A 90 4.45 -8.36 -3.54
C GLY A 90 3.79 -8.66 -2.20
N PHE A 91 3.84 -7.73 -1.24
CA PHE A 91 3.15 -7.87 0.04
C PHE A 91 1.63 -7.93 -0.13
N TYR A 92 1.04 -7.06 -0.96
CA TYR A 92 -0.39 -7.12 -1.25
C TYR A 92 -0.83 -8.45 -1.87
N LEU A 93 -0.06 -8.97 -2.82
CA LEU A 93 -0.31 -10.28 -3.43
C LEU A 93 -0.21 -11.41 -2.38
N TYR A 94 0.80 -11.36 -1.51
CA TYR A 94 0.97 -12.33 -0.43
C TYR A 94 -0.23 -12.36 0.52
N VAL A 95 -0.70 -11.19 0.96
CA VAL A 95 -1.89 -11.08 1.83
C VAL A 95 -3.13 -11.63 1.13
N LEU A 96 -3.32 -11.29 -0.15
CA LEU A 96 -4.45 -11.78 -0.94
C LEU A 96 -4.43 -13.30 -1.13
N ILE A 97 -3.28 -13.88 -1.48
CA ILE A 97 -3.12 -15.33 -1.63
C ILE A 97 -3.38 -16.04 -0.29
N SER A 98 -2.83 -15.51 0.80
CA SER A 98 -3.02 -16.08 2.14
C SER A 98 -4.50 -16.06 2.57
N PHE A 99 -5.21 -14.98 2.25
CA PHE A 99 -6.64 -14.86 2.52
C PHE A 99 -7.46 -15.87 1.71
N VAL A 100 -7.21 -15.97 0.40
CA VAL A 100 -7.88 -16.94 -0.48
C VAL A 100 -7.61 -18.38 -0.06
N TYR A 101 -6.35 -18.71 0.24
CA TYR A 101 -5.96 -20.05 0.73
C TYR A 101 -6.71 -20.40 2.02
N SER A 102 -6.77 -19.47 2.97
CA SER A 102 -7.47 -19.67 4.24
C SER A 102 -8.97 -19.85 4.09
N PHE A 103 -9.58 -19.40 2.98
CA PHE A 103 -11.01 -19.56 2.71
C PHE A 103 -11.32 -20.84 1.93
N ILE A 104 -10.38 -21.34 1.12
CA ILE A 104 -10.57 -22.56 0.31
C ILE A 104 -10.27 -23.83 1.12
N PHE A 105 -9.22 -23.80 1.95
CA PHE A 105 -8.71 -24.98 2.66
C PHE A 105 -9.12 -25.04 4.13
N ARG A 106 -9.99 -24.15 4.57
CA ARG A 106 -10.53 -24.09 5.94
C ARG A 106 -12.05 -24.04 5.87
#